data_AF-A0A540WLP3-F1
#
_entry.id   AF-A0A540WLP3-F1
#
_cell.length_a   1.000
_cell.length_b   1.000
_cell.length_c   1.000
_cell.angle_alpha   90.00
_cell.angle_beta   90.00
_cell.angle_gamma   90.00
#
_symmetry.space_group_name_H-M   'P 1'
#
loop_
_entity.id
_entity.type
_entity.pdbx_description
1 polymer ?
#
loop_
_entity_poly.entity_id
_entity_poly.type
_entity_poly.pdbx_seq_one_letter_code
_entity_poly.pdbx_strand_id
1 'polypeptide(L)'
;MNAAKTLLNFVLAGTLLGILVASWAGPHFIGWYNETPLATQTMCNLPQVVRNVSSDLLTWQTIGAGIGAAAFLALGILFTLRGNRKAREQEAQTPPPAAPSQTAP
;
A
#
# COMPACT_ATOMS: atom_id res chain seq x y z
N MET A 1 -4.79 1.99 19.61
CA MET A 1 -5.33 2.02 18.23
C MET A 1 -5.68 0.59 17.83
N ASN A 2 -6.86 0.34 17.25
CA ASN A 2 -7.23 -1.02 16.85
C ASN A 2 -6.31 -1.50 15.71
N ALA A 3 -5.64 -2.64 15.90
CA ALA A 3 -4.67 -3.18 14.94
C ALA A 3 -5.30 -3.39 13.55
N ALA A 4 -6.52 -3.94 13.50
CA ALA A 4 -7.26 -4.12 12.26
C ALA A 4 -7.50 -2.80 11.50
N LYS A 5 -7.86 -1.72 12.21
CA LYS A 5 -8.05 -0.39 11.60
C LYS A 5 -6.73 0.17 11.06
N THR A 6 -5.64 -0.04 11.80
CA THR A 6 -4.30 0.40 11.37
C THR A 6 -3.89 -0.33 10.10
N LEU A 7 -4.00 -1.66 10.08
CA LEU A 7 -3.67 -2.48 8.92
C LEU A 7 -4.53 -2.13 7.69
N LEU A 8 -5.84 -1.95 7.89
CA LEU A 8 -6.75 -1.54 6.81
C LEU A 8 -6.35 -0.20 6.20
N ASN A 9 -5.99 0.79 7.04
CA ASN A 9 -5.52 2.09 6.56
C ASN A 9 -4.22 1.97 5.76
N PHE A 10 -3.29 1.13 6.20
CA PHE A 10 -2.04 0.87 5.46
C PHE A 10 -2.36 0.24 4.10
N VAL A 11 -3.19 -0.80 4.07
CA VAL A 11 -3.60 -1.45 2.82
C VAL A 11 -4.26 -0.45 1.87
N LEU A 12 -5.26 0.31 2.34
CA LEU A 12 -5.94 1.33 1.54
C LEU A 12 -4.97 2.37 0.98
N ALA A 13 -4.06 2.87 1.81
CA ALA A 13 -3.03 3.83 1.37
C ALA A 13 -2.12 3.22 0.30
N GLY A 14 -1.67 1.98 0.49
CA GLY A 14 -0.84 1.26 -0.47
C GLY A 14 -1.56 0.99 -1.79
N THR A 15 -2.81 0.53 -1.74
CA THR A 15 -3.66 0.31 -2.92
C THR A 15 -3.80 1.60 -3.73
N LEU A 16 -4.18 2.70 -3.08
CA LEU A 16 -4.39 3.99 -3.75
C LEU A 16 -3.10 4.52 -4.35
N LEU A 17 -1.98 4.43 -3.63
CA LEU A 17 -0.68 4.85 -4.12
C LEU A 17 -0.24 3.99 -5.31
N GLY A 18 -0.45 2.68 -5.25
CA GLY A 18 -0.18 1.75 -6.34
C GLY A 18 -1.00 2.05 -7.60
N ILE A 19 -2.29 2.35 -7.46
CA ILE A 19 -3.16 2.77 -8.56
C ILE A 19 -2.65 4.09 -9.16
N LEU A 20 -2.30 5.08 -8.34
CA LEU A 20 -1.80 6.37 -8.82
C LEU A 20 -0.52 6.21 -9.63
N VAL A 21 0.45 5.46 -9.12
CA VAL A 21 1.72 5.20 -9.83
C VAL A 21 1.46 4.44 -11.13
N ALA A 22 0.61 3.41 -11.13
CA ALA A 22 0.26 2.67 -12.34
C ALA A 22 -0.50 3.53 -13.36
N SER A 23 -1.37 4.43 -12.91
CA SER A 23 -2.13 5.34 -13.77
C SER A 23 -1.24 6.39 -14.43
N TRP A 24 -0.14 6.76 -13.76
CA TRP A 24 0.83 7.69 -14.32
C TRP A 24 1.81 6.99 -15.27
N ALA A 25 2.34 5.83 -14.88
CA ALA A 25 3.32 5.08 -15.66
C ALA A 25 2.71 4.38 -16.88
N GLY A 26 1.51 3.82 -16.74
CA GLY A 26 0.83 3.03 -17.78
C GLY A 26 0.72 3.73 -19.13
N PRO A 27 0.14 4.95 -19.20
CA PRO A 27 0.03 5.70 -20.45
C PRO A 27 1.39 6.01 -21.10
N HIS A 28 2.41 6.30 -20.29
CA HIS A 28 3.75 6.61 -20.78
C HIS A 28 4.43 5.38 -21.40
N PHE A 29 4.29 4.21 -20.76
CA PHE A 29 4.76 2.95 -21.32
C PHE A 29 4.03 2.58 -22.61
N ILE A 30 2.69 2.73 -22.65
CA ILE A 30 1.91 2.48 -23.85
C ILE A 30 2.37 3.39 -25.00
N GLY A 31 2.58 4.69 -24.73
CA GLY A 31 3.12 5.62 -25.72
C GLY A 31 4.50 5.20 -26.25
N TRP A 32 5.42 4.80 -25.36
CA TRP A 32 6.75 4.35 -25.74
C TRP A 32 6.72 3.17 -26.73
N TYR A 33 5.87 2.17 -26.52
CA TYR A 33 5.74 1.03 -27.43
C TYR A 33 5.06 1.35 -28.76
N ASN A 34 4.33 2.47 -28.85
CA ASN A 34 3.60 2.86 -30.06
C ASN A 34 4.27 3.99 -30.87
N GLU A 35 5.18 4.76 -30.28
CA GLU A 35 5.82 5.92 -30.93
C GLU A 35 7.31 5.71 -31.28
N THR A 36 7.95 4.69 -30.72
CA THR A 36 9.36 4.37 -31.01
C THR A 36 9.47 3.45 -32.25
N PRO A 37 10.67 3.26 -32.85
CA PRO A 37 10.88 2.27 -33.93
C PRO A 37 10.52 0.81 -33.56
N LEU A 38 10.13 0.57 -32.30
CA LEU A 38 9.55 -0.69 -31.83
C LEU A 38 8.05 -0.81 -32.15
N ALA A 39 7.42 0.25 -32.69
CA ALA A 39 6.04 0.24 -33.13
C ALA A 39 5.89 -0.70 -34.34
N THR A 40 5.33 -1.88 -34.10
CA THR A 40 5.27 -2.93 -35.12
C THR A 40 4.04 -2.84 -36.03
N GLN A 41 3.00 -2.09 -35.66
CA GLN A 41 1.71 -2.09 -36.37
C GLN A 41 1.04 -0.72 -36.45
N THR A 42 0.60 -0.34 -37.64
CA THR A 42 -0.26 0.83 -37.86
C THR A 42 -1.71 0.46 -37.54
N MET A 43 -2.30 1.13 -36.56
CA MET A 43 -3.65 0.81 -36.09
C MET A 43 -4.73 1.44 -37.00
N CYS A 44 -5.41 0.63 -37.81
CA CYS A 44 -6.47 1.11 -38.71
C CYS A 44 -7.87 1.18 -38.06
N ASN A 45 -8.07 0.56 -36.90
CA ASN A 45 -9.36 0.51 -36.20
C ASN A 45 -9.28 1.24 -34.85
N LEU A 46 -9.56 2.55 -34.86
CA LEU A 46 -9.46 3.43 -33.70
C LEU A 46 -10.32 2.98 -32.50
N PRO A 47 -11.59 2.55 -32.67
CA PRO A 47 -12.39 2.00 -31.57
C PRO A 47 -11.74 0.82 -30.85
N GLN A 48 -11.08 -0.08 -31.59
CA GLN A 48 -10.41 -1.25 -31.01
C GLN A 48 -9.20 -0.84 -30.17
N VAL A 49 -8.42 0.15 -30.63
CA VAL A 49 -7.27 0.68 -29.89
C VAL A 49 -7.70 1.23 -28.54
N VAL A 50 -8.77 2.04 -28.50
CA VAL A 50 -9.26 2.61 -27.24
C VAL A 50 -9.67 1.52 -26.25
N ARG A 51 -10.35 0.46 -26.74
CA ARG A 51 -10.75 -0.68 -25.89
C ARG A 51 -9.53 -1.43 -25.34
N ASN A 52 -8.54 -1.69 -26.18
CA ASN A 52 -7.31 -2.39 -25.78
C ASN A 52 -6.53 -1.57 -24.76
N VAL A 53 -6.25 -0.30 -25.06
CA VAL A 53 -5.54 0.61 -24.15
C VAL A 53 -6.26 0.73 -22.82
N SER A 54 -7.59 0.83 -22.82
CA SER A 54 -8.37 0.88 -21.57
C SER A 54 -8.24 -0.42 -20.75
N SER A 55 -8.29 -1.57 -21.42
CA SER A 55 -8.11 -2.89 -20.78
C SER A 55 -6.70 -3.04 -20.20
N ASP A 56 -5.69 -2.59 -20.92
CA ASP A 56 -4.30 -2.64 -20.48
C ASP A 56 -4.08 -1.72 -19.28
N LEU A 57 -4.59 -0.48 -19.34
CA LEU A 57 -4.52 0.46 -18.22
C LEU A 57 -5.20 -0.10 -16.96
N LEU A 58 -6.38 -0.70 -17.10
CA LEU A 58 -7.08 -1.33 -15.98
C LEU A 58 -6.28 -2.50 -15.41
N THR A 59 -5.65 -3.31 -16.27
CA THR A 59 -4.78 -4.42 -15.85
C THR A 59 -3.60 -3.91 -15.04
N TRP A 60 -2.90 -2.90 -15.54
CA TRP A 60 -1.76 -2.28 -14.84
C TRP A 60 -2.16 -1.62 -13.52
N GLN A 61 -3.31 -0.93 -13.47
CA GLN A 61 -3.84 -0.37 -12.23
C GLN A 61 -4.18 -1.46 -11.22
N THR A 62 -4.74 -2.59 -11.65
CA THR A 62 -5.08 -3.72 -10.78
C THR A 62 -3.81 -4.37 -10.20
N ILE A 63 -2.78 -4.55 -11.03
CA ILE A 63 -1.48 -5.05 -10.59
C ILE A 63 -0.83 -4.06 -9.62
N GLY A 64 -0.80 -2.76 -9.96
CA GLY A 64 -0.27 -1.71 -9.11
C GLY A 64 -0.97 -1.65 -7.75
N ALA A 65 -2.30 -1.74 -7.74
CA ALA A 65 -3.12 -1.82 -6.55
C ALA A 65 -2.72 -3.02 -5.68
N GLY A 66 -2.59 -4.20 -6.27
CA GLY A 66 -2.22 -5.43 -5.56
C GLY A 66 -0.82 -5.36 -4.95
N ILE A 67 0.16 -4.88 -5.71
CA ILE A 67 1.55 -4.71 -5.22
C ILE A 67 1.60 -3.68 -4.10
N GLY A 68 0.96 -2.52 -4.29
CA GLY A 68 0.91 -1.45 -3.29
C GLY A 68 0.24 -1.91 -1.98
N ALA A 69 -0.89 -2.60 -2.09
CA ALA A 69 -1.60 -3.21 -0.96
C ALA A 69 -0.70 -4.17 -0.18
N ALA A 70 -0.03 -5.10 -0.87
CA ALA A 70 0.84 -6.09 -0.25
C ALA A 70 2.05 -5.45 0.45
N ALA A 71 2.71 -4.49 -0.21
CA ALA A 71 3.86 -3.80 0.35
C ALA A 71 3.50 -3.00 1.62
N PHE A 72 2.40 -2.24 1.59
CA PHE A 72 1.96 -1.49 2.75
C PHE A 72 1.37 -2.36 3.86
N LEU A 73 0.75 -3.49 3.52
CA LEU A 73 0.34 -4.49 4.51
C LEU A 73 1.55 -4.98 5.31
N ALA A 74 2.65 -5.33 4.63
CA ALA A 74 3.90 -5.74 5.29
C ALA A 74 4.45 -4.63 6.20
N LEU A 75 4.44 -3.37 5.73
CA LEU A 75 4.83 -2.21 6.54
C LEU A 75 3.92 -2.01 7.76
N GLY A 76 2.61 -2.15 7.59
CA GLY A 76 1.62 -2.04 8.67
C GLY A 76 1.80 -3.12 9.73
N ILE A 77 2.12 -4.36 9.32
CA ILE A 77 2.47 -5.45 10.24
C ILE A 77 3.74 -5.09 11.02
N LEU A 78 4.80 -4.66 10.33
CA LEU A 78 6.04 -4.27 11.01
C LEU A 78 5.83 -3.11 11.99
N PHE A 79 5.00 -2.14 11.63
CA PHE A 79 4.65 -1.00 12.47
C PHE A 79 3.90 -1.42 13.73
N THR A 80 2.88 -2.28 13.60
CA THR A 80 2.11 -2.80 14.75
C THR A 80 2.97 -3.65 15.68
N LEU A 81 3.83 -4.52 15.14
CA LEU A 81 4.78 -5.31 15.93
C LEU A 81 5.76 -4.44 16.72
N ARG A 82 6.30 -3.37 16.10
CA ARG A 82 7.20 -2.43 16.78
C ARG A 82 6.48 -1.60 17.84
N GLY A 83 5.25 -1.16 17.57
CA GLY A 83 4.44 -0.41 18.55
C GLY A 83 4.14 -1.24 19.81
N ASN A 84 3.78 -2.51 19.62
CA ASN A 84 3.49 -3.42 20.74
C ASN A 84 4.74 -3.70 21.61
N ARG A 85 5.92 -3.83 20.99
CA ARG A 85 7.19 -3.97 21.72
C ARG A 85 7.49 -2.76 22.60
N LYS A 86 7.38 -1.55 22.04
CA LYS A 86 7.63 -0.31 22.79
C LYS A 86 6.66 -0.12 23.95
N ALA A 87 5.38 -0.44 23.75
CA ALA A 87 4.38 -0.38 24.82
C ALA A 87 4.74 -1.32 25.99
N ARG A 88 5.21 -2.53 25.66
CA ARG A 88 5.63 -3.52 26.66
C ARG A 88 6.91 -3.12 27.41
N GLU A 89 7.84 -2.47 26.72
CA GLU A 89 9.05 -1.90 27.33
C GLU A 89 8.72 -0.74 28.29
N GLN A 90 7.75 0.12 27.93
CA GLN A 90 7.26 1.19 28.80
C GLN A 90 6.57 0.66 30.06
N GLU A 91 5.73 -0.37 29.92
CA GLU A 91 5.06 -1.01 31.06
C GLU A 91 6.07 -1.64 32.03
N ALA A 92 7.15 -2.24 31.50
CA ALA A 92 8.24 -2.79 32.30
C ALA A 92 9.11 -1.72 32.99
N GLN A 93 9.10 -0.47 32.49
CA GLN A 93 9.84 0.65 33.08
C GLN A 93 9.04 1.45 34.12
N THR A 94 7.73 1.29 34.19
CA THR A 94 6.92 1.88 35.28
C THR A 94 7.23 1.17 36.60
N PRO A 95 7.72 1.89 37.63
CA PRO A 95 7.97 1.29 38.95
C PRO A 95 6.67 0.70 39.52
N PRO A 96 6.71 -0.41 40.27
CA PRO A 96 5.53 -0.94 40.94
C PRO A 96 4.89 0.15 41.80
N PRO A 97 3.54 0.28 41.81
CA PRO A 97 2.85 1.18 42.74
C PRO A 97 3.33 0.87 44.16
N ALA A 98 3.86 1.88 44.86
CA ALA A 98 4.27 1.75 46.24
C ALA A 98 3.10 1.16 47.03
N ALA A 99 3.31 -0.03 47.61
CA ALA A 99 2.30 -0.68 48.43
C ALA A 99 1.85 0.30 49.52
N PRO A 100 0.53 0.51 49.71
CA PRO A 100 0.06 1.40 50.76
C PRO A 100 0.63 0.93 52.09
N SER A 101 1.42 1.80 52.73
CA SER A 101 1.98 1.58 54.05
C SER A 101 0.83 1.26 55.01
N GLN A 102 0.75 0.01 55.43
CA GLN A 102 -0.14 -0.42 56.50
C GLN A 102 0.34 0.28 57.78
N THR A 103 -0.32 1.38 58.12
CA THR A 103 -0.21 2.01 59.43
C THR A 103 -0.85 1.03 60.42
N ALA A 104 -0.01 0.33 61.18
CA ALA A 104 -0.42 -0.53 62.29
C ALA A 104 -0.91 0.35 63.48
N PRO A 105 -1.75 -0.21 64.39
CA PRO A 105 -2.73 0.52 65.21
C PRO A 105 -2.16 1.42 66.30
#